data_AF-A0A850HWA1-F1
#
_entry.id   AF-A0A850HWA1-F1
#
_cell.length_a   1.000
_cell.length_b   1.000
_cell.length_c   1.000
_cell.angle_alpha   90.00
_cell.angle_beta   90.00
_cell.angle_gamma   90.00
#
_symmetry.space_group_name_H-M   'P 1'
#
loop_
_entity.id
_entity.type
_entity.pdbx_description
1 polymer ?
#
loop_
_entity_poly.entity_id
_entity_poly.type
_entity_poly.pdbx_seq_one_letter_code
_entity_poly.pdbx_strand_id
1 'polypeptide(L)'
;MVRAAALILSLLSAPIGPETVDLGNSTTVDLASFECRDINRSTIVQRVCYSAGERALLVAVRGSYQHYCGVPTETFDALINAPSMGVFLNRVLRIAGADGRYLCRTS
;
A
#
# COMPACT_ATOMS: atom_id res chain seq x y z
N MET A 1 -33.65 17.09 -37.50
CA MET A 1 -33.54 16.84 -36.05
C MET A 1 -32.37 15.89 -35.82
N VAL A 2 -31.16 16.40 -35.55
CA VAL A 2 -30.01 15.55 -35.19
C VAL A 2 -28.99 16.37 -34.37
N ARG A 3 -28.36 15.68 -33.40
CA ARG A 3 -27.05 15.94 -32.75
C ARG A 3 -27.08 16.93 -31.57
N ALA A 4 -26.47 16.66 -30.42
CA ALA A 4 -25.59 15.58 -30.00
C ALA A 4 -25.68 15.41 -28.47
N ALA A 5 -25.56 14.17 -28.01
CA ALA A 5 -25.33 13.87 -26.59
C ALA A 5 -23.94 14.35 -26.19
N ALA A 6 -23.84 15.11 -25.10
CA ALA A 6 -22.57 15.41 -24.44
C ALA A 6 -22.64 14.84 -23.02
N LEU A 7 -22.17 13.60 -22.86
CA LEU A 7 -21.88 13.02 -21.55
C LEU A 7 -20.51 13.54 -21.10
N ILE A 8 -20.51 14.51 -20.20
CA ILE A 8 -19.31 15.06 -19.58
C ILE A 8 -18.85 14.05 -18.51
N LEU A 9 -17.83 13.26 -18.83
CA LEU A 9 -17.18 12.35 -17.89
C LEU A 9 -16.09 13.11 -17.14
N SER A 10 -16.46 13.76 -16.03
CA SER A 10 -15.50 14.36 -15.11
C SER A 10 -14.83 13.25 -14.29
N LEU A 11 -13.70 12.72 -14.78
CA LEU A 11 -12.80 11.93 -13.96
C LEU A 11 -12.20 12.87 -12.91
N LEU A 12 -12.56 12.68 -11.64
CA LEU A 12 -11.88 13.33 -10.52
C LEU A 12 -10.45 12.79 -10.49
N SER A 13 -9.52 13.49 -11.14
CA SER A 13 -8.09 13.29 -10.92
C SER A 13 -7.78 13.75 -9.51
N ALA A 14 -7.65 12.82 -8.57
CA ALA A 14 -7.08 13.11 -7.26
C ALA A 14 -5.69 13.75 -7.47
N PRO A 15 -5.28 14.71 -6.63
CA PRO A 15 -3.98 15.34 -6.77
C PRO A 15 -2.89 14.27 -6.66
N ILE A 16 -2.15 14.08 -7.75
CA ILE A 16 -0.91 13.31 -7.79
C ILE A 16 0.20 14.23 -7.25
N GLY A 17 0.05 14.67 -6.00
CA GLY A 17 1.15 15.30 -5.27
C GLY A 17 2.07 14.22 -4.73
N PRO A 18 3.34 14.53 -4.43
CA PRO A 18 4.17 13.64 -3.61
C PRO A 18 3.48 13.48 -2.26
N GLU A 19 2.79 12.35 -2.08
CA GLU A 19 2.19 11.99 -0.81
C GLU A 19 3.31 11.43 0.05
N THR A 20 3.62 12.08 1.16
CA THR A 20 4.56 11.53 2.14
C THR A 20 3.76 10.90 3.28
N VAL A 21 4.20 9.73 3.71
CA VAL A 21 3.62 9.06 4.88
C VAL A 21 4.64 9.01 6.01
N ASP A 22 4.17 9.30 7.22
CA ASP A 22 4.94 9.16 8.45
C ASP A 22 4.85 7.70 8.94
N LEU A 23 6.01 7.07 9.11
CA LEU A 23 6.12 5.72 9.69
C LEU A 23 6.19 5.75 11.22
N GLY A 24 6.23 6.94 11.81
CA GLY A 24 6.64 7.16 13.19
C GLY A 24 8.16 7.29 13.32
N ASN A 25 8.62 7.66 14.52
CA ASN A 25 10.04 7.85 14.84
C ASN A 25 10.77 8.82 13.88
N SER A 26 10.08 9.88 13.44
CA SER A 26 10.61 10.90 12.51
C SER A 26 11.06 10.35 11.15
N THR A 27 10.58 9.17 10.75
CA THR A 27 10.88 8.56 9.45
C THR A 27 9.70 8.78 8.50
N THR A 28 9.94 9.50 7.41
CA THR A 28 8.96 9.69 6.34
C THR A 28 9.34 8.91 5.09
N VAL A 29 8.34 8.43 4.36
CA VAL A 29 8.52 7.81 3.04
C VAL A 29 7.75 8.60 2.00
N ASP A 30 8.41 8.93 0.91
CA ASP A 30 7.79 9.50 -0.28
C ASP A 30 7.10 8.40 -1.09
N LEU A 31 5.81 8.56 -1.35
CA LEU A 31 5.01 7.60 -2.11
C LEU A 31 5.09 7.80 -3.62
N ALA A 32 5.93 8.71 -4.12
CA ALA A 32 6.05 8.96 -5.56
C ALA A 32 6.32 7.72 -6.42
N SER A 33 7.01 6.70 -5.88
CA SER A 33 7.28 5.42 -6.56
C SER A 33 6.31 4.29 -6.20
N PHE A 34 5.30 4.57 -5.35
CA PHE A 34 4.40 3.56 -4.81
C PHE A 34 3.03 3.58 -5.49
N GLU A 35 2.53 2.39 -5.82
CA GLU A 35 1.15 2.18 -6.23
C GLU A 35 0.28 1.93 -5.01
N CYS A 36 -0.54 2.91 -4.65
CA CYS A 36 -1.38 2.90 -3.46
C CYS A 36 -2.83 2.51 -3.75
N ARG A 37 -3.41 1.70 -2.86
CA ARG A 37 -4.81 1.25 -2.92
C ARG A 37 -5.45 1.32 -1.54
N ASP A 38 -6.57 2.03 -1.45
CA ASP A 38 -7.43 2.00 -0.28
C ASP A 38 -8.20 0.69 -0.20
N ILE A 39 -8.33 0.16 1.02
CA ILE A 39 -8.88 -1.15 1.29
C ILE A 39 -10.17 -1.00 2.10
N ASN A 40 -11.30 -1.25 1.44
CA ASN A 40 -12.63 -1.15 2.06
C ASN A 40 -13.16 -2.49 2.61
N ARG A 41 -12.48 -3.60 2.32
CA ARG A 41 -12.90 -4.97 2.68
C ARG A 41 -12.26 -5.51 3.97
N SER A 42 -11.50 -4.67 4.67
CA SER A 42 -10.77 -5.05 5.89
C SER A 42 -10.94 -3.94 6.94
N THR A 43 -11.16 -4.33 8.19
CA THR A 43 -11.18 -3.40 9.33
C THR A 43 -9.80 -3.22 9.96
N ILE A 44 -8.82 -4.02 9.56
CA ILE A 44 -7.44 -3.97 10.07
C ILE A 44 -6.52 -3.21 9.11
N VAL A 45 -6.61 -3.54 7.82
CA VAL A 45 -5.78 -2.95 6.77
C VAL A 45 -6.61 -1.90 6.06
N GLN A 46 -6.17 -0.65 6.11
CA GLN A 46 -6.91 0.50 5.56
C GLN A 46 -6.39 0.91 4.18
N ARG A 47 -5.08 0.81 3.98
CA ARG A 47 -4.40 1.17 2.73
C ARG A 47 -3.17 0.30 2.55
N VAL A 48 -2.87 -0.03 1.31
CA VAL A 48 -1.64 -0.74 0.93
C VAL A 48 -0.98 0.03 -0.19
N CYS A 49 0.31 0.30 -0.05
CA CYS A 49 1.13 0.92 -1.08
C CYS A 49 2.30 -0.01 -1.41
N TYR A 50 2.52 -0.30 -2.69
CA TYR A 50 3.58 -1.20 -3.12
C TYR A 50 4.39 -0.60 -4.26
N SER A 51 5.72 -0.62 -4.12
CA SER A 51 6.67 -0.30 -5.18
C SER A 51 7.32 -1.60 -5.64
N ALA A 52 7.00 -2.04 -6.87
CA ALA A 52 7.58 -3.26 -7.42
C ALA A 52 9.08 -3.10 -7.75
N GLY A 53 9.49 -1.88 -8.14
CA GLY A 53 10.89 -1.57 -8.42
C GLY A 53 11.77 -1.65 -7.17
N GLU A 54 11.26 -1.13 -6.05
CA GLU A 54 11.97 -1.13 -4.76
C GLU A 54 11.69 -2.39 -3.94
N ARG A 55 10.70 -3.20 -4.34
CA ARG A 55 10.14 -4.30 -3.53
C ARG A 55 9.77 -3.83 -2.12
N ALA A 56 9.23 -2.61 -2.04
CA ALA A 56 8.85 -1.97 -0.80
C ALA A 56 7.33 -2.01 -0.64
N LEU A 57 6.89 -2.39 0.56
CA LEU A 57 5.48 -2.53 0.91
C LEU A 57 5.19 -1.70 2.16
N LEU A 58 4.23 -0.80 2.04
CA LEU A 58 3.67 -0.03 3.14
C LEU A 58 2.24 -0.49 3.38
N VAL A 59 1.91 -0.79 4.64
CA VAL A 59 0.57 -1.21 5.05
C VAL A 59 0.08 -0.28 6.14
N ALA A 60 -1.01 0.46 5.88
CA ALA A 60 -1.71 1.23 6.89
C ALA A 60 -2.54 0.28 7.76
N VAL A 61 -2.18 0.19 9.03
CA VAL A 61 -2.81 -0.66 10.03
C VAL A 61 -3.30 0.24 11.15
N ARG A 62 -4.63 0.37 11.29
CA ARG A 62 -5.26 1.18 12.35
C ARG A 62 -4.67 2.60 12.46
N GLY A 63 -4.39 3.26 11.34
CA GLY A 63 -3.88 4.62 11.29
C GLY A 63 -2.35 4.77 11.36
N SER A 64 -1.59 3.67 11.46
CA SER A 64 -0.12 3.71 11.42
C SER A 64 0.42 2.88 10.26
N TYR A 65 1.47 3.37 9.61
CA TYR A 65 2.11 2.65 8.52
C TYR A 65 3.17 1.67 9.03
N GLN A 66 3.10 0.43 8.56
CA GLN A 66 4.15 -0.57 8.70
C GLN A 66 4.93 -0.65 7.40
N HIS A 67 6.26 -0.56 7.49
CA HIS A 67 7.15 -0.60 6.33
C HIS A 67 7.90 -1.92 6.26
N TYR A 68 7.79 -2.58 5.11
CA TYR A 68 8.44 -3.84 4.79
C TYR A 68 9.27 -3.69 3.52
N CYS A 69 10.54 -4.09 3.58
CA CYS A 69 11.46 -4.02 2.44
C CYS A 69 11.75 -5.41 1.89
N GLY A 70 12.04 -5.51 0.59
CA GLY A 70 12.36 -6.78 -0.07
C GLY A 70 11.17 -7.73 -0.21
N VAL A 71 9.93 -7.22 -0.14
CA VAL A 71 8.73 -8.03 -0.30
C VAL A 71 8.55 -8.40 -1.78
N PRO A 72 8.49 -9.69 -2.15
CA PRO A 72 8.25 -10.09 -3.54
C PRO A 72 6.84 -9.73 -4.01
N THR A 73 6.68 -9.46 -5.31
CA THR A 73 5.37 -9.15 -5.91
C THR A 73 4.36 -10.26 -5.66
N GLU A 74 4.77 -11.52 -5.68
CA GLU A 74 3.92 -12.67 -5.35
C GLU A 74 3.35 -12.60 -3.91
N THR A 75 4.14 -12.10 -2.96
CA THR A 75 3.69 -11.91 -1.56
C THR A 75 2.73 -10.74 -1.46
N PHE A 76 2.97 -9.66 -2.21
CA PHE A 76 2.01 -8.56 -2.33
C PHE A 76 0.69 -9.02 -2.95
N ASP A 77 0.73 -9.76 -4.05
CA ASP A 77 -0.47 -10.29 -4.71
C ASP A 77 -1.25 -11.22 -3.78
N ALA A 78 -0.55 -12.06 -3.01
CA ALA A 78 -1.16 -12.90 -1.98
C ALA A 78 -1.82 -12.08 -0.86
N LEU A 79 -1.23 -10.96 -0.43
CA LEU A 79 -1.85 -10.04 0.54
C LEU A 79 -3.14 -9.43 -0.02
N ILE A 80 -3.10 -8.91 -1.26
CA ILE A 80 -4.25 -8.24 -1.88
C ILE A 80 -5.41 -9.21 -2.12
N ASN A 81 -5.12 -10.45 -2.46
CA ASN A 81 -6.13 -11.48 -2.71
C ASN A 81 -6.52 -12.29 -1.46
N ALA A 82 -5.90 -12.04 -0.30
CA ALA A 82 -6.16 -12.79 0.91
C ALA A 82 -7.64 -12.69 1.34
N PRO A 83 -8.30 -13.81 1.67
CA PRO A 83 -9.66 -13.81 2.22
C PRO A 83 -9.77 -13.01 3.52
N SER A 84 -8.70 -12.96 4.30
CA SER A 84 -8.55 -12.10 5.47
C SER A 84 -7.18 -11.44 5.48
N MET A 85 -7.12 -10.19 5.04
CA MET A 85 -5.87 -9.42 4.95
C MET A 85 -5.19 -9.26 6.32
N GLY A 86 -5.97 -9.08 7.39
CA GLY A 86 -5.43 -8.98 8.75
C GLY A 86 -4.76 -10.28 9.24
N VAL A 87 -5.30 -11.44 8.87
CA VAL A 87 -4.67 -12.73 9.18
C VAL A 87 -3.38 -12.91 8.39
N PHE A 88 -3.39 -12.55 7.09
CA PHE A 88 -2.18 -12.63 6.25
C PHE A 88 -1.07 -11.73 6.78
N LEU A 89 -1.39 -10.46 7.07
CA LEU A 89 -0.45 -9.51 7.67
C LEU A 89 0.19 -10.09 8.94
N ASN A 90 -0.62 -10.66 9.83
CA ASN A 90 -0.12 -11.18 11.10
C ASN A 90 0.73 -12.44 10.97
N ARG A 91 0.42 -13.35 10.04
CA ARG A 91 1.09 -14.66 9.91
C ARG A 91 2.25 -14.67 8.92
N VAL A 92 2.19 -13.84 7.88
CA VAL A 92 3.20 -13.82 6.81
C VAL A 92 4.12 -12.64 7.02
N LEU A 93 3.59 -11.42 6.97
CA LEU A 93 4.42 -10.20 6.95
C LEU A 93 5.03 -9.91 8.32
N ARG A 94 4.26 -9.94 9.40
CA ARG A 94 4.76 -9.60 10.74
C ARG A 94 5.73 -10.65 11.28
N ILE A 95 5.48 -11.93 11.03
CA ILE A 95 6.40 -13.01 11.44
C ILE A 95 7.67 -12.95 10.59
N ALA A 96 7.58 -12.86 9.27
CA ALA A 96 8.75 -12.76 8.42
C ALA A 96 9.55 -11.46 8.68
N GLY A 97 8.88 -10.36 9.00
CA GLY A 97 9.51 -9.12 9.45
C GLY A 97 10.27 -9.30 10.78
N ALA A 98 9.68 -10.00 11.76
CA ALA A 98 10.35 -10.34 13.01
C ALA A 98 11.56 -11.28 12.81
N ASP A 99 11.49 -12.18 11.83
CA ASP A 99 12.60 -13.05 11.41
C ASP A 99 13.68 -12.31 10.58
N GLY A 100 13.51 -11.00 10.34
CA GLY A 100 14.46 -10.19 9.59
C GLY A 100 14.30 -10.21 8.07
N ARG A 101 13.41 -11.04 7.53
CA ARG A 101 13.25 -11.23 6.07
C ARG A 101 12.75 -9.99 5.34
N TYR A 102 11.97 -9.15 6.03
CA TYR A 102 11.41 -7.92 5.46
C TYR A 102 11.81 -6.65 6.21
N LEU A 103 12.89 -6.70 6.99
CA LEU A 103 13.39 -5.52 7.67
C LEU A 103 14.02 -4.55 6.67
N CYS A 104 13.59 -3.29 6.74
CA CYS A 104 14.26 -2.20 6.07
C CYS A 104 15.57 -1.92 6.79
N ARG A 105 16.69 -2.32 6.18
CA ARG A 105 18.01 -2.00 6.71
C ARG A 105 18.32 -0.55 6.37
N THR A 106 18.46 0.29 7.38
CA THR A 106 19.08 1.61 7.25
C THR A 106 20.54 1.39 6.85
N SER A 107 20.91 1.76 5.62
CA SER A 107 22.31 1.88 5.22
C SER A 107 22.91 3.17 5.74
#